data_AF-A0A7W7ZYG8-F1
#
_entry.id   AF-A0A7W7ZYG8-F1
#
_cell.length_a   1.000
_cell.length_b   1.000
_cell.length_c   1.000
_cell.angle_alpha   90.00
_cell.angle_beta   90.00
_cell.angle_gamma   90.00
#
_symmetry.space_group_name_H-M   'P 1'
#
loop_
_entity.id
_entity.type
_entity.pdbx_description
1 polymer ?
#
loop_
_entity_poly.entity_id
_entity_poly.type
_entity_poly.pdbx_seq_one_letter_code
_entity_poly.pdbx_strand_id
1 'polypeptide(L)'
;MSSAPVEQAPAKGPEPVKPVADTINTRKVPFAKAKSFDKGRKVRLTWESGVAPCTVLARVKVKETRGKVTITLYEGTPRKAKDVACIMIAIQKTTTVKLKAPLGKRKIVDGAKLR
;
A
#
# COMPACT_ATOMS: atom_id res chain seq x y z
N MET A 1 10.50 39.06 22.66
CA MET A 1 9.23 38.62 22.04
C MET A 1 9.09 37.13 22.30
N SER A 2 8.03 36.71 23.00
CA SER A 2 7.79 35.31 23.38
C SER A 2 7.08 34.61 22.22
N SER A 3 7.64 33.50 21.72
CA SER A 3 7.03 32.71 20.63
C SER A 3 6.06 31.69 21.23
N ALA A 4 4.80 31.73 20.80
CA ALA A 4 3.81 30.72 21.15
C ALA A 4 4.17 29.35 20.53
N PRO A 5 3.85 28.22 21.18
CA PRO A 5 4.03 26.91 20.56
C PRO A 5 3.03 26.77 19.41
N VAL A 6 3.52 26.40 18.24
CA VAL A 6 2.66 26.09 17.09
C VAL A 6 1.95 24.78 17.40
N GLU A 7 0.62 24.83 17.58
CA GLU A 7 -0.20 23.64 17.75
C GLU A 7 -0.17 22.83 16.45
N GLN A 8 0.58 21.72 16.46
CA GLN A 8 0.69 20.82 15.32
C GLN A 8 -0.65 20.10 15.13
N ALA A 9 -1.36 20.42 14.04
CA ALA A 9 -2.52 19.65 13.62
C ALA A 9 -2.16 18.15 13.53
N PRO A 10 -3.02 17.23 13.99
CA PRO A 10 -2.71 15.81 13.98
C PRO A 10 -2.39 15.36 12.56
N ALA A 11 -1.22 14.74 12.39
CA ALA A 11 -0.79 14.22 11.11
C ALA A 11 -1.89 13.33 10.52
N LYS A 12 -2.41 13.70 9.33
CA LYS A 12 -3.35 12.85 8.59
C LYS A 12 -2.72 11.46 8.49
N GLY A 13 -3.38 10.44 9.05
CA GLY A 13 -2.93 9.06 8.98
C GLY A 13 -2.78 8.58 7.52
N PRO A 14 -2.17 7.41 7.29
CA PRO A 14 -1.94 6.89 5.94
C PRO A 14 -3.23 6.86 5.10
N GLU A 15 -3.16 7.31 3.85
CA GLU A 15 -4.33 7.37 2.96
C GLU A 15 -4.80 5.95 2.56
N PRO A 16 -6.06 5.56 2.82
CA PRO A 16 -6.60 4.29 2.36
C PRO A 16 -6.83 4.30 0.84
N VAL A 17 -6.18 3.39 0.11
CA VAL A 17 -6.29 3.28 -1.35
C VAL A 17 -6.76 1.90 -1.80
N LYS A 18 -7.51 1.90 -2.91
CA LYS A 18 -7.97 0.69 -3.62
C LYS A 18 -7.26 0.57 -4.97
N PRO A 19 -7.17 -0.65 -5.54
CA PRO A 19 -6.61 -0.84 -6.87
C PRO A 19 -7.36 -0.05 -7.95
N VAL A 20 -6.61 0.53 -8.88
CA VAL A 20 -7.08 1.25 -10.05
C VAL A 20 -6.70 0.43 -11.29
N ALA A 21 -7.67 0.20 -12.16
CA ALA A 21 -7.49 -0.54 -13.41
C ALA A 21 -6.75 0.30 -14.48
N ASP A 22 -6.32 -0.36 -15.57
CA ASP A 22 -5.64 0.26 -16.72
C ASP A 22 -4.46 1.17 -16.32
N THR A 23 -3.51 0.56 -15.61
CA THR A 23 -2.23 1.19 -15.28
C THR A 23 -1.13 0.74 -16.22
N ILE A 24 -0.23 1.66 -16.53
CA ILE A 24 1.00 1.44 -17.28
C ILE A 24 2.21 1.52 -16.33
N ASN A 25 3.37 1.06 -16.80
CA ASN A 25 4.63 1.08 -16.06
C ASN A 25 4.53 0.40 -14.68
N THR A 26 3.74 -0.67 -14.61
CA THR A 26 3.46 -1.36 -13.36
C THR A 26 4.70 -2.02 -12.78
N ARG A 27 5.03 -1.73 -11.52
CA ARG A 27 6.17 -2.32 -10.81
C ARG A 27 5.78 -2.81 -9.42
N LYS A 28 6.54 -3.76 -8.88
CA LYS A 28 6.39 -4.20 -7.48
C LYS A 28 6.84 -3.08 -6.55
N VAL A 29 6.13 -2.89 -5.43
CA VAL A 29 6.51 -1.95 -4.37
C VAL A 29 6.47 -2.68 -3.02
N PRO A 30 7.52 -2.55 -2.18
CA PRO A 30 7.53 -3.18 -0.86
C PRO A 30 6.55 -2.47 0.07
N PHE A 31 6.03 -3.21 1.05
CA PHE A 31 5.31 -2.61 2.17
C PHE A 31 6.21 -2.49 3.40
N ALA A 32 6.00 -1.43 4.17
CA ALA A 32 6.72 -1.16 5.40
C ALA A 32 6.14 -1.95 6.58
N LYS A 33 4.81 -2.07 6.65
CA LYS A 33 4.11 -2.77 7.75
C LYS A 33 2.95 -3.61 7.22
N ALA A 34 2.71 -4.73 7.88
CA ALA A 34 1.55 -5.60 7.66
C ALA A 34 0.92 -5.98 9.00
N LYS A 35 -0.35 -5.64 9.20
CA LYS A 35 -1.09 -5.96 10.43
C LYS A 35 -2.35 -6.74 10.10
N SER A 36 -2.46 -7.96 10.64
CA SER A 36 -3.70 -8.74 10.55
C SER A 36 -4.74 -8.23 11.54
N PHE A 37 -6.01 -8.26 11.13
CA PHE A 37 -7.16 -7.91 11.95
C PHE A 37 -8.39 -8.73 11.52
N ASP A 38 -9.56 -8.47 12.11
CA ASP A 38 -10.81 -9.17 11.78
C ASP A 38 -10.67 -10.70 11.90
N LYS A 39 -10.27 -11.15 13.10
CA LYS A 39 -9.96 -12.56 13.40
C LYS A 39 -8.94 -13.17 12.42
N GLY A 40 -8.03 -12.34 11.91
CA GLY A 40 -6.99 -12.73 10.94
C GLY A 40 -7.48 -12.88 9.50
N ARG A 41 -8.72 -12.52 9.17
CA ARG A 41 -9.25 -12.61 7.79
C ARG A 41 -8.89 -11.41 6.92
N LYS A 42 -8.38 -10.33 7.52
CA LYS A 42 -7.93 -9.14 6.79
C LYS A 42 -6.52 -8.75 7.20
N VAL A 43 -5.76 -8.21 6.25
CA VAL A 43 -4.44 -7.65 6.46
C VAL A 43 -4.45 -6.20 5.99
N ARG A 44 -4.08 -5.27 6.88
CA ARG A 44 -3.80 -3.88 6.53
C ARG A 44 -2.31 -3.76 6.22
N LEU A 45 -2.00 -3.32 5.01
CA LEU A 45 -0.65 -3.01 4.57
C LEU A 45 -0.45 -1.50 4.65
N THR A 46 0.72 -1.08 5.13
CA THR A 46 1.20 0.30 5.08
C THR A 46 2.45 0.34 4.21
N TRP A 47 2.46 1.23 3.23
CA TRP A 47 3.48 1.28 2.18
C TRP A 47 3.65 2.71 1.68
N GLU A 48 4.77 3.01 1.03
CA GLU A 48 5.06 4.34 0.48
C GLU A 48 5.06 4.30 -1.04
N SER A 49 4.59 5.38 -1.65
CA SER A 49 4.40 5.47 -3.11
C SER A 49 4.18 6.91 -3.54
N GLY A 50 4.33 7.19 -4.83
CA GLY A 50 4.04 8.50 -5.42
C GLY A 50 2.58 8.94 -5.22
N VAL A 51 2.28 10.21 -5.47
CA VAL A 51 0.92 10.77 -5.27
C VAL A 51 0.02 10.50 -6.49
N ALA A 52 -1.29 10.33 -6.27
CA ALA A 52 -2.26 10.28 -7.36
C ALA A 52 -2.46 11.68 -7.99
N PRO A 53 -2.76 11.79 -9.30
CA PRO A 53 -3.10 10.70 -10.23
C PRO A 53 -1.89 9.96 -10.81
N CYS A 54 -0.66 10.41 -10.53
CA CYS A 54 0.55 9.94 -11.19
C CYS A 54 0.98 8.52 -10.81
N THR A 55 0.85 8.17 -9.53
CA THR A 55 1.15 6.82 -9.04
C THR A 55 0.00 6.34 -8.15
N VAL A 56 -0.61 5.25 -8.58
CA VAL A 56 -1.73 4.61 -7.87
C VAL A 56 -1.39 3.17 -7.51
N LEU A 57 -2.19 2.58 -6.62
CA LEU A 57 -2.19 1.14 -6.46
C LEU A 57 -2.75 0.50 -7.74
N ALA A 58 -1.93 -0.20 -8.50
CA ALA A 58 -2.33 -0.88 -9.72
C ALA A 58 -3.06 -2.19 -9.40
N ARG A 59 -2.44 -3.04 -8.59
CA ARG A 59 -3.02 -4.34 -8.20
C ARG A 59 -2.38 -4.89 -6.94
N VAL A 60 -3.07 -5.83 -6.31
CA VAL A 60 -2.56 -6.64 -5.21
C VAL A 60 -2.61 -8.10 -5.62
N LYS A 61 -1.47 -8.80 -5.58
CA LYS A 61 -1.41 -10.25 -5.77
C LYS A 61 -1.28 -10.94 -4.42
N VAL A 62 -2.14 -11.92 -4.15
CA VAL A 62 -2.11 -12.71 -2.91
C VAL A 62 -1.92 -14.18 -3.27
N LYS A 63 -0.87 -14.80 -2.72
CA LYS A 63 -0.65 -16.25 -2.80
C LYS A 63 -0.68 -16.82 -1.38
N GLU A 64 -1.70 -17.62 -1.11
CA GLU A 64 -1.85 -18.31 0.18
C GLU A 64 -1.35 -19.74 0.09
N THR A 65 -0.62 -20.16 1.11
CA THR A 65 -0.16 -21.55 1.32
C THR A 65 -0.43 -21.95 2.76
N ARG A 66 -0.12 -23.20 3.13
CA ARG A 66 -0.25 -23.69 4.52
C ARG A 66 0.62 -22.92 5.51
N GLY A 67 1.81 -22.47 5.11
CA GLY A 67 2.77 -21.81 6.02
C GLY A 67 2.92 -20.30 5.84
N LYS A 68 2.55 -19.76 4.68
CA LYS A 68 2.76 -18.33 4.36
C LYS A 68 1.65 -17.74 3.50
N VAL A 69 1.45 -16.44 3.67
CA VAL A 69 0.65 -15.56 2.82
C VAL A 69 1.59 -14.57 2.17
N THR A 70 1.88 -14.76 0.89
CA THR A 70 2.70 -13.82 0.11
C THR A 70 1.79 -12.76 -0.49
N ILE A 71 2.00 -11.50 -0.12
CA ILE A 71 1.27 -10.37 -0.68
C ILE A 71 2.25 -9.52 -1.49
N THR A 72 1.88 -9.15 -2.70
CA THR A 72 2.68 -8.28 -3.57
C THR A 72 1.84 -7.10 -4.00
N LEU A 73 2.26 -5.90 -3.58
CA LEU A 73 1.70 -4.65 -4.07
C LEU A 73 2.35 -4.28 -5.39
N TYR A 74 1.54 -3.74 -6.29
CA TYR A 74 2.01 -3.16 -7.53
C TYR A 74 1.50 -1.74 -7.63
N GLU A 75 2.38 -0.82 -7.94
CA GLU A 75 2.03 0.56 -8.28
C GLU A 75 2.23 0.79 -9.78
N GLY A 76 1.60 1.82 -10.30
CA GLY A 76 1.75 2.24 -11.68
C GLY A 76 1.04 3.56 -11.96
N THR A 77 1.13 4.02 -13.19
CA THR A 77 0.49 5.24 -13.65
C THR A 77 -0.82 4.87 -14.35
N PRO A 78 -1.99 5.42 -13.97
CA PRO A 78 -3.20 5.27 -14.76
C PRO A 78 -2.96 5.76 -16.19
N ARG A 79 -3.42 5.03 -17.21
CA ARG A 79 -3.21 5.44 -18.61
C ARG A 79 -3.74 6.85 -18.92
N LYS A 80 -4.83 7.25 -18.26
CA LYS A 80 -5.41 8.60 -18.34
C LYS A 80 -4.53 9.72 -17.76
N ALA A 81 -3.49 9.38 -17.01
CA ALA A 81 -2.58 10.32 -16.37
C ALA A 81 -1.18 10.31 -17.01
N LYS A 82 -1.02 9.69 -18.19
CA LYS A 82 0.29 9.52 -18.85
C LYS A 82 1.00 10.83 -19.19
N ASP A 83 0.25 11.90 -19.46
CA ASP A 83 0.76 13.22 -19.87
C ASP A 83 0.62 14.28 -18.76
N VAL A 84 0.36 13.86 -17.52
CA VAL A 84 0.20 14.76 -16.38
C VAL A 84 1.56 15.06 -15.75
N ALA A 85 1.82 16.33 -15.43
CA ALA A 85 3.00 16.72 -14.68
C ALA A 85 2.92 16.20 -13.23
N CYS A 86 3.94 15.47 -12.79
CA CYS A 86 3.94 14.74 -11.53
C CYS A 86 4.99 15.29 -10.56
N ILE A 87 4.58 15.59 -9.34
CA ILE A 87 5.51 15.88 -8.25
C ILE A 87 6.14 14.59 -7.73
N MET A 88 7.44 14.63 -7.42
CA MET A 88 8.19 13.49 -6.91
C MET A 88 8.15 13.45 -5.38
N ILE A 89 6.96 13.16 -4.82
CA ILE A 89 6.75 13.02 -3.38
C ILE A 89 6.27 11.60 -3.08
N ALA A 90 6.90 10.96 -2.11
CA ALA A 90 6.40 9.70 -1.54
C ALA A 90 5.44 10.00 -0.38
N ILE A 91 4.26 9.40 -0.41
CA ILE A 91 3.29 9.46 0.69
C ILE A 91 3.02 8.07 1.23
N GLN A 92 2.72 8.00 2.52
CA GLN A 92 2.33 6.76 3.17
C GLN A 92 0.87 6.44 2.87
N LYS A 93 0.63 5.25 2.31
CA LYS A 93 -0.68 4.72 1.93
C LYS A 93 -1.03 3.49 2.78
N THR A 94 -2.32 3.18 2.85
CA THR A 94 -2.81 1.89 3.36
C THR A 94 -3.67 1.13 2.38
N THR A 95 -3.56 -0.19 2.40
CA THR A 95 -4.38 -1.09 1.57
C THR A 95 -4.85 -2.27 2.40
N THR A 96 -6.14 -2.57 2.33
CA THR A 96 -6.72 -3.73 3.02
C THR A 96 -6.85 -4.91 2.07
N VAL A 97 -6.30 -6.04 2.47
CA VAL A 97 -6.34 -7.31 1.74
C VAL A 97 -7.22 -8.29 2.49
N LYS A 98 -8.19 -8.90 1.80
CA LYS A 98 -8.99 -10.00 2.34
C LYS A 98 -8.27 -11.32 2.07
N LEU A 99 -8.17 -12.17 3.08
CA LEU A 99 -7.63 -13.52 2.97
C LEU A 99 -8.75 -14.54 2.77
N LYS A 100 -8.47 -15.62 2.04
CA LYS A 100 -9.37 -16.76 1.84
C LYS A 100 -9.58 -17.54 3.13
N ALA A 101 -8.54 -17.63 3.96
CA ALA A 101 -8.59 -18.23 5.30
C ALA A 101 -7.97 -17.29 6.35
N PRO A 102 -8.33 -17.41 7.65
CA PRO A 102 -7.69 -16.66 8.72
C PRO A 102 -6.16 -16.85 8.75
N LEU A 103 -5.39 -15.80 9.03
CA LEU A 103 -3.92 -15.85 9.01
C LEU A 103 -3.35 -16.97 9.90
N GLY A 104 -3.84 -17.09 11.15
CA GLY A 104 -3.37 -18.08 12.11
C GLY A 104 -1.87 -17.95 12.37
N LYS A 105 -1.14 -19.08 12.34
CA LYS A 105 0.33 -19.12 12.53
C LYS A 105 1.11 -18.82 11.24
N ARG A 106 0.44 -18.52 10.12
CA ARG A 106 1.09 -18.29 8.82
C ARG A 106 1.85 -16.97 8.83
N LYS A 107 3.01 -16.96 8.18
CA LYS A 107 3.81 -15.73 8.05
C LYS A 107 3.32 -14.90 6.86
N ILE A 108 3.20 -13.58 7.04
CA ILE A 108 3.02 -12.66 5.92
C ILE A 108 4.40 -12.41 5.29
N VAL A 109 4.49 -12.58 3.97
CA VAL A 109 5.73 -12.37 3.21
C VAL A 109 5.51 -11.28 2.18
N ASP A 110 6.44 -10.33 2.11
CA ASP A 110 6.46 -9.30 1.08
C ASP A 110 6.99 -9.87 -0.24
N GLY A 111 6.11 -10.03 -1.22
CA GLY A 111 6.48 -10.55 -2.54
C GLY A 111 7.25 -9.57 -3.42
N ALA A 112 7.35 -8.29 -3.03
CA ALA A 112 8.24 -7.33 -3.70
C ALA A 112 9.71 -7.55 -3.32
N LYS A 113 9.97 -8.20 -2.18
CA LYS A 113 11.33 -8.51 -1.67
C LYS A 113 11.82 -9.91 -2.04
N LEU A 114 10.99 -10.71 -2.71
CA LEU A 114 11.40 -12.00 -3.26
C LEU A 114 12.14 -11.75 -4.58
N ARG A 115 13.40 -12.21 -4.64
CA ARG A 115 14.20 -12.25 -5.86
C ARG A 115 13.57 -13.20 -6.87
#